data_AF-U3A2F3-F1
#
_entry.id   AF-U3A2F3-F1
#
_cell.length_a   1.000
_cell.length_b   1.000
_cell.length_c   1.000
_cell.angle_alpha   90.00
_cell.angle_beta   90.00
_cell.angle_gamma   90.00
#
_symmetry.space_group_name_H-M   'P 1'
#
loop_
_entity.id
_entity.type
_entity.pdbx_description
1 polymer ?
#
loop_
_entity_poly.entity_id
_entity_poly.type
_entity_poly.pdbx_seq_one_letter_code
_entity_poly.pdbx_strand_id
1 'polypeptide(L)'
;MTYFWLKAGHIIFVIFWMAGLFMLPRYFVYHQESDPNSAESARWIDRERKLLKIILWPSLALVWILGLALAINIGAFSQGWFHAKLALVLLLTAYHVWLAGYGAALARGERKLTGRQLRMLNEVPGIAAAVIVVLVVIKPF
;
A
#
# COMPACT_ATOMS: atom_id res chain seq x y z
N MET A 1 -16.98 15.48 17.62
CA MET A 1 -15.65 15.02 18.08
C MET A 1 -15.23 13.71 17.44
N THR A 2 -16.08 12.69 17.39
CA THR A 2 -15.79 11.38 16.76
C THR A 2 -15.29 11.47 15.32
N TYR A 3 -15.89 12.33 14.48
CA TYR A 3 -15.44 12.55 13.09
C TYR A 3 -13.96 12.93 12.98
N PHE A 4 -13.48 13.87 13.79
CA PHE A 4 -12.09 14.33 13.71
C PHE A 4 -11.11 13.24 14.12
N TRP A 5 -11.44 12.45 15.14
CA TRP A 5 -10.63 11.30 15.56
C TRP A 5 -10.60 10.20 14.50
N LEU A 6 -11.74 9.88 13.89
CA LEU A 6 -11.79 8.93 12.76
C LEU A 6 -10.94 9.42 11.59
N LYS A 7 -11.04 10.72 11.24
CA LYS A 7 -10.28 11.33 10.16
C LYS A 7 -8.78 11.32 10.45
N ALA A 8 -8.38 11.72 11.66
CA ALA A 8 -6.98 11.72 12.09
C ALA A 8 -6.40 10.29 12.03
N GLY A 9 -7.10 9.31 12.62
CA GLY A 9 -6.69 7.92 12.58
C GLY A 9 -6.56 7.39 11.16
N HIS A 10 -7.55 7.65 10.30
CA HIS A 10 -7.51 7.21 8.90
C HIS A 10 -6.29 7.79 8.17
N ILE A 11 -6.01 9.09 8.33
CA ILE A 11 -4.84 9.73 7.72
C ILE A 11 -3.53 9.11 8.21
N ILE A 12 -3.38 8.88 9.53
CA ILE A 12 -2.18 8.26 10.11
C ILE A 12 -1.91 6.89 9.48
N PHE A 13 -2.93 6.03 9.40
CA PHE A 13 -2.74 4.69 8.83
C PHE A 13 -2.59 4.70 7.30
N VAL A 14 -3.15 5.69 6.60
CA VAL A 14 -2.84 5.92 5.19
C VAL A 14 -1.36 6.24 5.02
N ILE A 15 -0.78 7.12 5.86
CA ILE A 15 0.66 7.45 5.79
C ILE A 15 1.52 6.20 6.00
N PHE A 16 1.23 5.39 7.02
CA PHE A 16 1.97 4.14 7.26
C PHE A 16 1.84 3.16 6.10
N TRP A 17 0.63 3.02 5.55
CA TRP A 17 0.39 2.15 4.42
C TRP A 17 1.14 2.60 3.17
N MET A 18 1.05 3.90 2.82
CA MET A 18 1.75 4.47 1.66
C MET A 18 3.27 4.37 1.81
N ALA A 19 3.82 4.70 2.98
CA ALA A 19 5.25 4.56 3.24
C ALA A 19 5.71 3.11 3.04
N GLY A 20 4.95 2.13 3.53
CA GLY A 20 5.22 0.71 3.30
C GLY A 20 5.22 0.32 1.82
N LEU A 21 4.23 0.82 1.07
CA LEU A 21 4.12 0.53 -0.37
C LEU A 21 5.24 1.18 -1.21
N PHE A 22 5.80 2.32 -0.80
CA PHE A 22 6.99 2.89 -1.43
C PHE A 22 8.28 2.12 -1.06
N MET A 23 8.37 1.61 0.16
CA MET A 23 9.56 0.87 0.59
C MET A 23 9.67 -0.50 -0.06
N LEU A 24 8.54 -1.20 -0.23
CA LEU A 24 8.55 -2.62 -0.57
C LEU A 24 9.11 -2.94 -1.98
N PRO A 25 8.74 -2.25 -3.07
CA PRO A 25 9.35 -2.46 -4.39
C PRO A 25 10.86 -2.20 -4.37
N ARG A 26 11.31 -1.22 -3.59
CA ARG A 26 12.73 -0.91 -3.44
C ARG A 26 13.48 -2.00 -2.68
N TYR A 27 12.87 -2.58 -1.65
CA TYR A 27 13.44 -3.75 -0.96
C TYR A 27 13.56 -4.93 -1.90
N PHE A 28 12.56 -5.18 -2.75
CA PHE A 28 12.62 -6.22 -3.75
C PHE A 28 13.78 -6.03 -4.74
N VAL A 29 14.12 -4.80 -5.13
CA VAL A 29 15.29 -4.52 -5.97
C VAL A 29 16.56 -5.00 -5.26
N TYR A 30 16.76 -4.59 -4.01
CA TYR A 30 17.96 -4.96 -3.24
C TYR A 30 18.02 -6.47 -2.97
N HIS A 31 16.89 -7.10 -2.68
CA HIS A 31 16.81 -8.55 -2.53
C HIS A 31 17.19 -9.27 -3.83
N GLN A 32 16.71 -8.79 -4.98
CA GLN A 32 17.06 -9.39 -6.26
C GLN A 32 18.52 -9.20 -6.67
N GLU A 33 19.14 -8.09 -6.25
CA GLU A 33 20.55 -7.80 -6.49
C GLU A 33 21.48 -8.60 -5.56
N SER A 34 20.99 -9.08 -4.42
CA SER A 34 21.76 -9.94 -3.51
C SER A 34 21.98 -11.35 -4.08
N ASP A 35 23.13 -11.95 -3.79
CA ASP A 35 23.43 -13.33 -4.24
C ASP A 35 22.38 -14.33 -3.72
N PRO A 36 21.87 -15.24 -4.57
CA PRO A 36 20.97 -16.29 -4.14
C PRO A 36 21.59 -17.13 -3.01
N ASN A 37 20.78 -17.49 -2.00
CA ASN A 37 21.18 -18.26 -0.82
C ASN A 37 22.25 -17.59 0.08
N SER A 38 22.55 -16.30 -0.13
CA SER A 38 23.43 -15.55 0.75
C SER A 38 22.75 -15.18 2.07
N ALA A 39 23.58 -14.88 3.09
CA ALA A 39 23.09 -14.29 4.34
C ALA A 39 22.39 -12.95 4.13
N GLU A 40 22.71 -12.23 3.05
CA GLU A 40 22.01 -11.00 2.69
C GLU A 40 20.60 -11.28 2.17
N SER A 41 20.42 -12.24 1.26
CA SER A 41 19.09 -12.65 0.77
C SER A 41 18.20 -13.10 1.93
N ALA A 42 18.72 -13.89 2.87
CA ALA A 42 17.97 -14.29 4.07
C ALA A 42 17.53 -13.10 4.95
N ARG A 43 18.38 -12.05 5.06
CA ARG A 43 18.02 -10.81 5.77
C ARG A 43 16.95 -10.02 5.04
N TRP A 44 16.96 -9.99 3.71
CA TRP A 44 15.92 -9.33 2.93
C TRP A 44 14.56 -10.01 3.09
N ILE A 45 14.52 -11.35 3.04
CA ILE A 45 13.30 -12.12 3.30
C ILE A 45 12.69 -11.74 4.66
N ASP A 46 13.52 -11.67 5.72
CA ASP A 46 13.03 -11.31 7.04
C ASP A 46 12.53 -9.85 7.13
N ARG A 47 13.25 -8.89 6.52
CA ARG A 47 12.85 -7.48 6.48
C ARG A 47 11.52 -7.28 5.74
N GLU A 48 11.37 -7.87 4.57
CA GLU A 48 10.15 -7.81 3.75
C GLU A 48 8.97 -8.41 4.50
N ARG A 49 9.15 -9.60 5.11
CA ARG A 49 8.12 -10.25 5.92
C ARG A 49 7.72 -9.42 7.13
N LYS A 50 8.67 -8.81 7.83
CA LYS A 50 8.40 -7.92 8.98
C LYS A 50 7.66 -6.66 8.54
N LEU A 51 8.10 -6.01 7.46
CA LEU A 51 7.41 -4.84 6.91
C LEU A 51 5.96 -5.17 6.56
N LEU A 52 5.73 -6.31 5.90
CA LEU A 52 4.40 -6.80 5.56
C LEU A 52 3.56 -7.05 6.82
N LYS A 53 4.05 -7.90 7.73
CA LYS A 53 3.30 -8.37 8.90
C LYS A 53 3.04 -7.30 9.95
N ILE A 54 4.00 -6.41 10.19
CA ILE A 54 3.98 -5.46 11.31
C ILE A 54 3.39 -4.11 10.89
N ILE A 55 3.62 -3.67 9.65
CA ILE A 55 3.22 -2.32 9.21
C ILE A 55 2.12 -2.40 8.16
N LEU A 56 2.37 -3.06 7.02
CA LEU A 56 1.46 -3.00 5.87
C LEU A 56 0.11 -3.68 6.14
N TRP A 57 0.08 -4.91 6.65
CA TRP A 57 -1.18 -5.60 6.92
C TRP A 57 -2.04 -4.89 7.99
N PRO A 58 -1.48 -4.49 9.16
CA PRO A 58 -2.26 -3.75 10.15
C PRO A 58 -2.71 -2.37 9.65
N SER A 59 -1.86 -1.63 8.94
CA SER A 59 -2.24 -0.32 8.39
C SER A 59 -3.34 -0.44 7.34
N LEU A 60 -3.26 -1.41 6.42
CA LEU A 60 -4.32 -1.67 5.44
C LEU A 60 -5.66 -1.95 6.13
N ALA A 61 -5.67 -2.82 7.14
CA ALA A 61 -6.88 -3.13 7.89
C ALA A 61 -7.50 -1.89 8.54
N LEU A 62 -6.68 -1.06 9.19
CA LEU A 62 -7.13 0.16 9.85
C LEU A 62 -7.56 1.25 8.86
N VAL A 63 -6.90 1.36 7.69
CA VAL A 63 -7.34 2.24 6.60
C VAL A 63 -8.75 1.87 6.14
N TRP A 64 -9.04 0.59 5.95
CA TRP A 64 -10.36 0.11 5.54
C TRP A 64 -11.42 0.34 6.62
N ILE A 65 -11.15 -0.06 7.87
CA ILE A 65 -12.10 0.10 8.98
C ILE A 65 -12.44 1.58 9.19
N LEU A 66 -11.43 2.45 9.33
CA LEU A 66 -11.64 3.88 9.58
C LEU A 66 -12.20 4.59 8.34
N GLY A 67 -11.79 4.17 7.14
CA GLY A 67 -12.26 4.74 5.88
C GLY A 67 -13.74 4.47 5.62
N LEU A 68 -14.20 3.24 5.87
CA LEU A 68 -15.61 2.88 5.75
C LEU A 68 -16.44 3.55 6.85
N ALA A 69 -15.93 3.61 8.09
CA ALA A 69 -16.60 4.35 9.17
C ALA A 69 -16.79 5.83 8.82
N LEU A 70 -15.78 6.48 8.22
CA LEU A 70 -15.88 7.85 7.71
C LEU A 70 -16.90 7.96 6.58
N ALA A 71 -16.88 7.03 5.62
CA ALA A 71 -17.78 7.04 4.49
C ALA A 71 -19.26 6.95 4.92
N ILE A 72 -19.56 6.10 5.91
CA ILE A 72 -20.89 6.01 6.52
C ILE A 72 -21.24 7.31 7.25
N ASN A 73 -20.31 7.84 8.06
CA ASN A 73 -20.56 9.02 8.89
C ASN A 73 -20.88 10.28 8.07
N ILE A 74 -20.30 10.43 6.87
CA ILE A 74 -20.55 11.59 6.00
C ILE A 74 -21.52 11.31 4.84
N GLY A 75 -22.11 10.11 4.78
CA GLY A 75 -22.97 9.71 3.66
C GLY A 75 -22.24 9.74 2.31
N ALA A 76 -20.98 9.28 2.26
CA ALA A 76 -20.15 9.34 1.07
C ALA A 76 -20.60 8.39 -0.06
N PHE A 77 -21.35 7.33 0.27
CA PHE A 77 -21.77 6.31 -0.69
C PHE A 77 -22.77 6.80 -1.75
N SER A 78 -23.31 8.01 -1.61
CA SER A 78 -24.11 8.67 -2.64
C SER A 78 -23.31 9.66 -3.50
N GLN A 79 -22.01 9.82 -3.23
CA GLN A 79 -21.17 10.85 -3.86
C GLN A 79 -20.25 10.20 -4.90
N GLY A 80 -20.24 10.74 -6.11
CA GLY A 80 -19.50 10.11 -7.21
C GLY A 80 -17.99 10.09 -6.98
N TRP A 81 -17.40 11.19 -6.46
CA TRP A 81 -15.97 11.24 -6.13
C TRP A 81 -15.54 10.12 -5.17
N PHE A 82 -16.44 9.68 -4.30
CA PHE A 82 -16.17 8.61 -3.35
C PHE A 82 -16.10 7.25 -4.05
N HIS A 83 -16.98 6.97 -5.02
CA HIS A 83 -16.90 5.74 -5.82
C HIS A 83 -15.59 5.68 -6.62
N ALA A 84 -15.19 6.79 -7.24
CA ALA A 84 -13.91 6.87 -7.95
C ALA A 84 -12.73 6.64 -7.00
N LYS A 85 -12.74 7.27 -5.81
CA LYS A 85 -11.72 7.05 -4.77
C LYS A 85 -11.70 5.59 -4.32
N LEU A 86 -12.86 5.00 -4.06
CA LEU A 86 -12.99 3.63 -3.57
C LEU A 86 -12.44 2.62 -4.59
N ALA A 87 -12.70 2.84 -5.88
CA ALA A 87 -12.11 2.03 -6.96
C ALA A 87 -10.58 2.07 -6.93
N LEU A 88 -9.98 3.25 -6.76
CA LEU A 88 -8.52 3.39 -6.63
C LEU A 88 -7.97 2.71 -5.37
N VAL A 89 -8.67 2.80 -4.24
CA VAL A 89 -8.26 2.13 -3.00
C VAL A 89 -8.35 0.60 -3.12
N LEU A 90 -9.35 0.08 -3.84
CA LEU A 90 -9.44 -1.35 -4.18
C LEU A 90 -8.28 -1.79 -5.08
N LEU A 91 -7.94 -1.00 -6.12
CA LEU A 91 -6.79 -1.27 -6.97
C LEU A 91 -5.46 -1.25 -6.18
N LEU A 92 -5.28 -0.28 -5.28
CA LEU A 92 -4.12 -0.23 -4.39
C LEU A 92 -4.08 -1.41 -3.41
N THR A 93 -5.24 -1.88 -2.94
CA THR A 93 -5.34 -3.07 -2.09
C THR A 93 -4.92 -4.31 -2.89
N ALA A 94 -5.40 -4.46 -4.12
CA ALA A 94 -4.97 -5.55 -5.01
C ALA A 94 -3.46 -5.49 -5.27
N TYR A 95 -2.92 -4.29 -5.51
CA TYR A 95 -1.48 -4.06 -5.68
C TYR A 95 -0.68 -4.45 -4.43
N HIS A 96 -1.13 -4.08 -3.22
CA HIS A 96 -0.52 -4.53 -1.96
C HIS A 96 -0.47 -6.05 -1.91
N VAL A 97 -1.61 -6.72 -2.08
CA VAL A 97 -1.70 -8.19 -2.00
C VAL A 97 -0.77 -8.84 -3.03
N TRP A 98 -0.70 -8.28 -4.24
CA TRP A 98 0.22 -8.74 -5.28
C TRP A 98 1.69 -8.58 -4.88
N LEU A 99 2.09 -7.44 -4.31
CA LEU A 99 3.44 -7.25 -3.78
C LEU A 99 3.77 -8.26 -2.67
N ALA A 100 2.83 -8.54 -1.76
CA ALA A 100 3.01 -9.55 -0.73
C ALA A 100 3.24 -10.95 -1.33
N GLY A 101 2.49 -11.29 -2.39
CA GLY A 101 2.69 -12.50 -3.17
C GLY A 101 4.05 -12.56 -3.86
N TYR A 102 4.51 -11.43 -4.42
CA TYR A 102 5.83 -11.34 -5.03
C TYR A 102 6.96 -11.48 -4.01
N GLY A 103 6.86 -10.86 -2.83
CA GLY A 103 7.82 -11.06 -1.74
C GLY A 103 7.90 -12.52 -1.29
N ALA A 104 6.76 -13.22 -1.23
CA ALA A 104 6.74 -14.66 -0.95
C ALA A 104 7.40 -15.49 -2.08
N ALA A 105 7.25 -15.07 -3.33
CA ALA A 105 7.91 -15.70 -4.48
C ALA A 105 9.44 -15.48 -4.44
N LEU A 106 9.88 -14.26 -4.15
CA LEU A 106 11.30 -13.95 -3.95
C LEU A 106 11.92 -14.78 -2.83
N ALA A 107 11.19 -14.98 -1.72
CA ALA A 107 11.65 -15.82 -0.61
C ALA A 107 11.82 -17.31 -0.99
N ARG A 108 11.14 -17.78 -2.06
CA ARG A 108 11.35 -19.10 -2.65
C ARG A 108 12.42 -19.12 -3.75
N GLY A 109 13.08 -17.99 -3.99
CA GLY A 109 14.08 -17.84 -5.06
C GLY A 109 13.50 -17.50 -6.44
N GLU A 110 12.19 -17.26 -6.57
CA GLU A 110 11.56 -16.93 -7.85
C GLU A 110 11.74 -15.45 -8.21
N ARG A 111 12.80 -15.12 -8.94
CA ARG A 111 13.15 -13.74 -9.35
C ARG A 111 12.58 -13.40 -10.73
N LYS A 112 11.25 -13.27 -10.83
CA LYS A 112 10.53 -13.12 -12.11
C LYS A 112 10.55 -11.71 -12.70
N LEU A 113 10.73 -10.67 -11.88
CA LEU A 113 10.75 -9.28 -12.36
C LEU A 113 12.18 -8.79 -12.54
N THR A 114 12.36 -7.82 -13.42
CA THR A 114 13.62 -7.09 -13.56
C THR A 114 13.67 -5.91 -12.59
N GLY A 115 14.88 -5.46 -12.22
CA GLY A 115 15.06 -4.27 -11.37
C GLY A 115 14.41 -3.01 -11.96
N ARG A 116 14.36 -2.88 -13.30
CA ARG A 116 13.64 -1.77 -13.97
C ARG A 116 12.14 -1.85 -13.72
N GLN A 117 11.53 -3.02 -13.86
CA GLN A 117 10.10 -3.22 -13.60
C GLN A 117 9.76 -2.90 -12.14
N LEU A 118 10.58 -3.36 -11.19
CA LEU A 118 10.40 -3.03 -9.77
C LEU A 118 10.50 -1.54 -9.47
N ARG A 119 11.43 -0.82 -10.10
CA ARG A 119 11.52 0.63 -9.96
C ARG A 119 10.27 1.34 -10.51
N MET A 120 9.72 0.88 -11.62
CA MET A 120 8.46 1.43 -12.14
C MET A 120 7.28 1.18 -11.20
N LEU A 121 7.26 0.03 -10.52
CA LEU A 121 6.21 -0.28 -9.55
C LEU A 121 6.23 0.68 -8.35
N ASN A 122 7.37 1.32 -8.05
CA ASN A 122 7.47 2.33 -7.00
C ASN A 122 6.67 3.62 -7.27
N GLU A 123 6.33 3.90 -8.53
CA GLU A 123 5.55 5.09 -8.90
C GLU A 123 4.04 4.89 -8.67
N VAL A 124 3.57 3.63 -8.65
CA VAL A 124 2.13 3.29 -8.52
C VAL A 124 1.51 3.89 -7.25
N PRO A 125 2.10 3.72 -6.05
CA PRO A 125 1.54 4.31 -4.84
C PRO A 125 1.48 5.85 -4.92
N GLY A 126 2.49 6.50 -5.47
CA GLY A 126 2.55 7.97 -5.56
C GLY A 126 1.48 8.55 -6.47
N ILE A 127 1.33 7.99 -7.67
CA ILE A 127 0.30 8.40 -8.62
C ILE A 127 -1.09 8.20 -8.00
N ALA A 128 -1.35 7.03 -7.41
CA ALA A 128 -2.64 6.74 -6.79
C ALA A 128 -2.94 7.67 -5.61
N ALA A 129 -1.96 7.96 -4.74
CA ALA A 129 -2.12 8.92 -3.65
C ALA A 129 -2.47 10.32 -4.16
N ALA A 130 -1.78 10.82 -5.18
CA ALA A 130 -2.06 12.13 -5.76
C ALA A 130 -3.52 12.22 -6.25
N VAL A 131 -3.97 11.24 -7.03
CA VAL A 131 -5.35 11.20 -7.54
C VAL A 131 -6.37 11.08 -6.41
N ILE A 132 -6.14 10.20 -5.43
CA ILE A 132 -7.03 10.04 -4.26
C ILE A 132 -7.15 11.34 -3.46
N VAL A 133 -6.04 12.05 -3.25
CA VAL A 133 -6.04 13.34 -2.54
C VAL A 133 -6.84 14.38 -3.31
N VAL A 134 -6.64 14.50 -4.63
CA VAL A 134 -7.45 15.40 -5.48
C VAL A 134 -8.93 15.07 -5.37
N LEU A 135 -9.33 13.80 -5.47
CA LEU A 135 -10.73 13.38 -5.38
C LEU A 135 -11.37 13.77 -4.03
N VAL A 136 -10.65 13.58 -2.91
CA VAL A 136 -11.22 13.86 -1.58
C VAL A 136 -11.23 15.35 -1.22
N VAL A 137 -10.31 16.14 -1.79
CA VAL A 137 -10.19 17.59 -1.53
C VAL A 137 -11.10 18.38 -2.46
N ILE A 138 -11.04 18.12 -3.77
CA ILE A 138 -11.78 18.87 -4.79
C ILE A 138 -13.23 18.40 -4.88
N LYS A 139 -13.49 17.09 -4.70
CA LYS A 139 -14.82 16.48 -4.82
C LYS A 139 -15.57 16.92 -6.08
N PRO A 140 -15.03 16.62 -7.28
CA PRO A 140 -15.51 17.23 -8.53
C PRO A 140 -16.92 16.81 -8.98
N PHE A 141 -17.52 15.77 -8.39
CA PHE A 141 -18.84 15.23 -8.73
C PHE A 141 -19.40 14.36 -7.60
#